data_AF-A0A182YSI1-F1
#
_entry.id   AF-A0A182YSI1-F1
#
_cell.length_a   1.000
_cell.length_b   1.000
_cell.length_c   1.000
_cell.angle_alpha   90.00
_cell.angle_beta   90.00
_cell.angle_gamma   90.00
#
_symmetry.space_group_name_H-M   'P 1'
#
loop_
_entity.id
_entity.type
_entity.pdbx_description
1 polymer ?
#
loop_
_entity_poly.entity_id
_entity_poly.type
_entity_poly.pdbx_seq_one_letter_code
_entity_poly.pdbx_strand_id
1 'polypeptide(L)'
;LTHYPGHEVDAGRIGVCIVFAGMLGSVACGIVLDKTHRFKETTLAVYIFTMIGMWIYTFTLSVGHIAVVYVTSSLLGFFMTGYLPVGFEFAAELTYPEPEGTSTGLLNAAAQVFGITFTMLYSELLNTNGDIVANVTMAVMLLVGSIVTAVIRSDLRRQAAQNPNP
;
A
#
# COMPACT_ATOMS: atom_id res chain seq x y z
N LEU A 1 19.90 -12.40 -1.19
CA LEU A 1 21.36 -12.19 -1.34
C LEU A 1 21.90 -12.48 -2.75
N THR A 2 21.07 -12.94 -3.70
CA THR A 2 21.48 -13.29 -5.07
C THR A 2 22.00 -12.12 -5.90
N HIS A 3 21.47 -10.91 -5.70
CA HIS A 3 21.90 -9.70 -6.42
C HIS A 3 22.95 -8.84 -5.68
N TYR A 4 23.05 -8.97 -4.34
CA TYR A 4 23.98 -8.19 -3.50
C TYR A 4 24.59 -9.07 -2.39
N PRO A 5 25.58 -9.92 -2.70
CA PRO A 5 26.24 -10.76 -1.71
C PRO A 5 27.01 -9.89 -0.70
N GLY A 6 26.87 -10.15 0.60
CA GLY A 6 27.55 -9.42 1.68
C GLY A 6 26.85 -8.16 2.21
N HIS A 7 25.71 -7.76 1.62
CA HIS A 7 24.94 -6.57 2.00
C HIS A 7 23.74 -6.87 2.92
N GLU A 8 23.86 -7.85 3.83
CA GLU A 8 22.75 -8.22 4.74
C GLU A 8 22.35 -7.08 5.67
N VAL A 9 23.34 -6.31 6.15
CA VAL A 9 23.13 -5.13 6.98
C VAL A 9 22.35 -4.04 6.23
N ASP A 10 22.61 -3.89 4.94
CA ASP A 10 21.90 -2.90 4.12
C ASP A 10 20.45 -3.32 3.86
N ALA A 11 20.14 -4.60 3.74
CA ALA A 11 18.75 -5.06 3.68
C ALA A 11 17.96 -4.66 4.94
N GLY A 12 18.57 -4.81 6.13
CA GLY A 12 17.97 -4.35 7.39
C GLY A 12 17.77 -2.82 7.42
N ARG A 13 18.78 -2.06 6.98
CA ARG A 13 18.71 -0.59 6.92
C ARG A 13 17.68 -0.10 5.90
N ILE A 14 17.55 -0.76 4.75
CA ILE A 14 16.50 -0.51 3.76
C ILE A 14 15.12 -0.69 4.42
N GLY A 15 14.94 -1.78 5.18
CA GLY A 15 13.71 -2.01 5.95
C GLY A 15 13.38 -0.85 6.89
N VAL A 16 14.38 -0.35 7.63
CA VAL A 16 14.20 0.81 8.51
C VAL A 16 13.81 2.07 7.71
N CYS A 17 14.46 2.33 6.57
CA CYS A 17 14.12 3.47 5.71
C CYS A 17 12.67 3.40 5.19
N ILE A 18 12.21 2.21 4.78
CA ILE A 18 10.82 1.97 4.35
C ILE A 18 9.85 2.34 5.47
N VAL A 19 10.12 1.90 6.71
CA VAL A 19 9.25 2.16 7.86
C VAL A 19 9.18 3.65 8.17
N PHE A 20 10.32 4.35 8.22
CA PHE A 20 10.34 5.81 8.46
C PHE A 20 9.64 6.59 7.36
N ALA A 21 9.92 6.28 6.10
CA ALA A 21 9.24 6.91 4.97
C ALA A 21 7.73 6.63 5.00
N GLY A 22 7.32 5.41 5.34
CA GLY A 22 5.92 5.03 5.49
C GLY A 22 5.20 5.79 6.60
N MET A 23 5.85 6.00 7.75
CA MET A 23 5.28 6.84 8.83
C MET A 23 5.04 8.28 8.35
N LEU A 24 6.00 8.87 7.64
CA LEU A 24 5.84 10.21 7.05
C LEU A 24 4.71 10.23 6.01
N GLY A 25 4.59 9.18 5.20
CA GLY A 25 3.53 9.03 4.21
C GLY A 25 2.14 8.95 4.82
N SER A 26 1.99 8.21 5.93
CA SER A 26 0.74 8.14 6.69
C SER A 26 0.30 9.50 7.21
N VAL A 27 1.23 10.27 7.78
CA VAL A 27 0.94 11.61 8.29
C VAL A 27 0.56 12.57 7.15
N ALA A 28 1.33 12.57 6.07
CA ALA A 28 1.08 13.43 4.92
C ALA A 28 -0.27 13.11 4.26
N CYS A 29 -0.59 11.83 4.05
CA CYS A 29 -1.85 11.41 3.46
C CYS A 29 -3.04 11.72 4.38
N GLY A 30 -2.89 11.54 5.70
CA GLY A 30 -3.89 11.95 6.69
C GLY A 30 -4.19 13.46 6.62
N ILE A 31 -3.17 14.32 6.62
CA ILE A 31 -3.34 15.78 6.52
C ILE A 31 -4.00 16.18 5.19
N VAL A 32 -3.62 15.54 4.08
CA VAL A 32 -4.23 15.79 2.77
C VAL A 32 -5.70 15.38 2.78
N LEU A 33 -6.02 14.25 3.41
CA LEU A 33 -7.38 13.74 3.51
C LEU A 33 -8.27 14.64 4.37
N ASP A 34 -7.77 15.05 5.55
CA ASP A 34 -8.42 16.01 6.45
C ASP A 34 -8.76 17.32 5.74
N LYS A 35 -7.88 17.79 4.85
CA LYS A 35 -8.10 19.06 4.12
C LYS A 35 -8.98 18.92 2.88
N THR A 36 -8.89 17.81 2.17
CA THR A 36 -9.56 17.66 0.87
C THR A 36 -10.93 17.00 1.00
N HIS A 37 -11.16 16.16 2.01
CA HIS A 37 -12.33 15.28 2.14
C HIS A 37 -12.64 14.46 0.87
N ARG A 38 -11.66 14.28 -0.02
CA ARG A 38 -11.79 13.57 -1.31
C ARG A 38 -11.15 12.19 -1.22
N PHE A 39 -11.76 11.31 -0.43
CA PHE A 39 -11.28 9.95 -0.14
C PHE A 39 -10.95 9.13 -1.40
N LYS A 40 -11.80 9.18 -2.42
CA LYS A 40 -11.60 8.40 -3.65
C LYS A 40 -10.42 8.88 -4.50
N GLU A 41 -10.29 10.20 -4.68
CA GLU A 41 -9.22 10.78 -5.50
C GLU A 41 -7.85 10.56 -4.87
N THR A 42 -7.74 10.78 -3.55
CA THR A 42 -6.51 10.53 -2.79
C THR A 42 -6.13 9.05 -2.82
N THR A 43 -7.10 8.15 -2.63
CA THR A 43 -6.88 6.70 -2.72
C THR A 43 -6.33 6.29 -4.08
N LEU A 44 -6.95 6.78 -5.16
CA LEU A 44 -6.57 6.41 -6.52
C LEU A 44 -5.20 6.98 -6.90
N ALA A 45 -4.88 8.21 -6.47
CA ALA A 45 -3.56 8.80 -6.66
C ALA A 45 -2.47 7.99 -5.95
N VAL A 46 -2.66 7.65 -4.67
CA VAL A 46 -1.70 6.85 -3.90
C VAL A 46 -1.50 5.46 -4.52
N TYR A 47 -2.57 4.84 -5.03
CA TYR A 47 -2.47 3.56 -5.74
C TYR A 47 -1.62 3.66 -7.01
N ILE A 48 -1.84 4.67 -7.84
CA ILE A 48 -1.04 4.91 -9.05
C ILE A 48 0.44 5.11 -8.68
N PHE A 49 0.73 5.94 -7.68
CA PHE A 49 2.11 6.17 -7.24
C PHE A 49 2.77 4.90 -6.68
N THR A 50 2.03 4.08 -5.92
CA THR A 50 2.52 2.80 -5.41
C THR A 50 2.82 1.83 -6.55
N MET A 51 1.96 1.77 -7.57
CA MET A 51 2.16 0.92 -8.73
C MET A 51 3.38 1.35 -9.55
N ILE A 52 3.55 2.65 -9.81
CA ILE A 52 4.75 3.20 -10.45
C ILE A 52 5.99 2.87 -9.61
N GLY A 53 5.92 3.06 -8.29
CA GLY A 53 7.00 2.72 -7.36
C GLY A 53 7.41 1.25 -7.43
N MET A 54 6.45 0.33 -7.55
CA MET A 54 6.72 -1.10 -7.63
C MET A 54 7.37 -1.51 -8.96
N TRP A 55 6.96 -0.89 -10.07
CA TRP A 55 7.63 -1.05 -11.36
C TRP A 55 9.07 -0.54 -11.28
N ILE A 56 9.28 0.68 -10.79
CA ILE A 56 10.62 1.26 -10.62
C ILE A 56 11.48 0.35 -9.73
N TYR A 57 10.95 -0.13 -8.60
CA TYR A 57 11.67 -1.04 -7.70
C TYR A 57 12.10 -2.33 -8.41
N THR A 58 11.19 -2.97 -9.15
CA THR A 58 11.46 -4.22 -9.87
C THR A 58 12.59 -4.08 -10.89
N PHE A 59 12.58 -3.02 -11.70
CA PHE A 59 13.63 -2.77 -12.69
C PHE A 59 14.93 -2.21 -12.09
N THR A 60 14.83 -1.51 -10.95
CA THR A 60 15.99 -0.98 -10.23
C THR A 60 16.77 -2.08 -9.52
N LEU A 61 16.09 -3.15 -9.09
CA LEU A 61 16.72 -4.26 -8.37
C LEU A 61 17.87 -4.89 -9.20
N SER A 62 17.71 -4.95 -10.53
CA SER A 62 18.69 -5.51 -11.46
C SER A 62 19.88 -4.60 -11.79
N VAL A 63 19.89 -3.33 -11.34
CA VAL A 63 20.93 -2.34 -11.72
C VAL A 63 22.21 -2.47 -10.88
N GLY A 64 22.19 -3.18 -9.75
CA GLY A 64 23.40 -3.43 -8.94
C GLY A 64 23.89 -2.23 -8.11
N HIS A 65 23.10 -1.15 -7.99
CA HIS A 65 23.40 -0.01 -7.12
C HIS A 65 22.45 0.09 -5.92
N ILE A 66 22.98 -0.22 -4.73
CA ILE A 66 22.20 -0.30 -3.49
C ILE A 66 21.54 1.03 -3.11
N ALA A 67 22.19 2.17 -3.39
CA ALA A 67 21.63 3.50 -3.11
C ALA A 67 20.31 3.77 -3.85
N VAL A 68 20.16 3.24 -5.07
CA VAL A 68 18.91 3.39 -5.84
C VAL A 68 17.82 2.52 -5.23
N VAL A 69 18.17 1.35 -4.69
CA VAL A 69 17.23 0.49 -3.94
C VAL A 69 16.73 1.21 -2.69
N TYR A 70 17.60 1.87 -1.92
CA TYR A 70 17.19 2.66 -0.75
C TYR A 70 16.17 3.75 -1.10
N VAL A 71 16.39 4.50 -2.17
CA VAL A 71 15.49 5.60 -2.56
C VAL A 71 14.16 5.05 -3.05
N THR A 72 14.18 4.06 -3.93
CA THR A 72 12.97 3.48 -4.53
C THR A 72 12.13 2.72 -3.52
N SER A 73 12.75 1.98 -2.60
CA SER A 73 12.04 1.30 -1.51
C SER A 73 11.45 2.29 -0.51
N SER A 74 12.16 3.37 -0.18
CA SER A 74 11.64 4.42 0.72
C SER A 74 10.43 5.11 0.10
N LEU A 75 10.49 5.43 -1.20
CA LEU A 75 9.36 6.01 -1.92
C LEU A 75 8.16 5.04 -1.96
N LEU A 76 8.41 3.76 -2.22
CA LEU A 76 7.38 2.72 -2.16
C LEU A 76 6.76 2.64 -0.77
N GLY A 77 7.57 2.64 0.29
CA GLY A 77 7.10 2.65 1.68
C GLY A 77 6.24 3.86 2.03
N PHE A 78 6.63 5.04 1.57
CA PHE A 78 5.87 6.28 1.76
C PHE A 78 4.44 6.16 1.22
N PHE A 79 4.28 5.73 -0.04
CA PHE A 79 2.96 5.62 -0.65
C PHE A 79 2.16 4.43 -0.11
N MET A 80 2.79 3.28 0.09
CA MET A 80 2.11 2.05 0.52
C MET A 80 1.55 2.17 1.95
N THR A 81 2.32 2.75 2.88
CA THR A 81 1.83 3.02 4.24
C THR A 81 0.90 4.23 4.28
N GLY A 82 1.12 5.23 3.40
CA GLY A 82 0.23 6.39 3.25
C GLY A 82 -1.20 6.01 2.84
N TYR A 83 -1.38 4.91 2.11
CA TYR A 83 -2.69 4.37 1.74
C TYR A 83 -3.50 3.86 2.95
N LEU A 84 -2.83 3.31 3.96
CA LEU A 84 -3.47 2.66 5.10
C LEU A 84 -4.47 3.57 5.85
N PRO A 85 -4.11 4.79 6.30
CA PRO A 85 -5.05 5.69 6.97
C PRO A 85 -6.21 6.09 6.06
N VAL A 86 -5.94 6.35 4.77
CA VAL A 86 -6.98 6.71 3.79
C VAL A 86 -7.98 5.57 3.61
N GLY A 87 -7.51 4.33 3.54
CA GLY A 87 -8.34 3.14 3.43
C GLY A 87 -9.20 2.89 4.66
N PHE A 88 -8.65 3.08 5.87
CA PHE A 88 -9.42 2.94 7.11
C PHE A 88 -10.53 3.99 7.23
N GLU A 89 -10.22 5.26 6.94
CA GLU A 89 -11.23 6.32 6.96
C GLU A 89 -12.30 6.12 5.88
N PHE A 90 -11.90 5.71 4.67
CA PHE A 90 -12.85 5.41 3.60
C PHE A 90 -13.76 4.23 3.94
N ALA A 91 -13.23 3.18 4.59
CA ALA A 91 -14.03 2.06 5.05
C ALA A 91 -15.04 2.50 6.12
N ALA A 92 -14.60 3.28 7.12
CA ALA A 92 -15.47 3.82 8.16
C ALA A 92 -16.63 4.65 7.55
N GLU A 93 -16.32 5.52 6.59
CA GLU A 93 -17.28 6.35 5.85
C GLU A 93 -18.32 5.51 5.10
N LEU A 94 -17.89 4.43 4.44
CA LEU A 94 -18.77 3.54 3.67
C LEU A 94 -19.65 2.66 4.56
N THR A 95 -19.16 2.29 5.75
CA THR A 95 -19.86 1.41 6.70
C THR A 95 -20.81 2.13 7.64
N TYR A 96 -20.93 3.46 7.57
CA TYR A 96 -21.83 4.23 8.43
C TYR A 96 -23.29 3.70 8.38
N PRO A 97 -24.00 3.58 9.52
CA PRO A 97 -23.69 4.08 10.88
C PRO A 97 -23.00 3.06 11.82
N GLU A 98 -22.25 2.09 11.29
CA GLU A 98 -21.52 1.12 12.11
C GLU A 98 -20.36 1.80 12.89
N PRO A 99 -20.04 1.38 14.13
CA PRO A 99 -18.91 1.92 14.87
C PRO A 99 -17.58 1.75 14.11
N GLU A 100 -16.79 2.82 14.04
CA GLU A 100 -15.51 2.85 13.31
C GLU A 100 -14.53 1.75 13.77
N GLY A 101 -14.60 1.38 15.05
CA GLY A 101 -13.81 0.29 15.64
C GLY A 101 -14.14 -1.09 15.04
N THR A 102 -15.40 -1.36 14.71
CA THR A 102 -15.82 -2.63 14.09
C THR A 102 -15.26 -2.73 12.67
N SER A 103 -15.42 -1.67 11.87
CA SER A 103 -14.95 -1.63 10.48
C SER A 103 -13.43 -1.72 10.38
N THR A 104 -12.71 -0.98 11.24
CA THR A 104 -11.24 -1.04 11.33
C THR A 104 -10.77 -2.42 11.78
N GLY A 105 -11.46 -3.04 12.75
CA GLY A 105 -11.16 -4.38 13.23
C GLY A 105 -11.31 -5.44 12.14
N LEU A 106 -12.41 -5.41 11.38
CA LEU A 106 -12.64 -6.32 10.25
C LEU A 106 -11.63 -6.11 9.12
N LEU A 107 -11.31 -4.86 8.79
CA LEU A 107 -10.33 -4.56 7.74
C LEU A 107 -8.92 -5.04 8.13
N ASN A 108 -8.52 -4.85 9.39
CA ASN A 108 -7.23 -5.33 9.89
C ASN A 108 -7.17 -6.87 9.94
N ALA A 109 -8.26 -7.53 10.35
CA ALA A 109 -8.34 -8.99 10.32
C ALA A 109 -8.17 -9.53 8.89
N ALA A 110 -8.86 -8.93 7.91
CA ALA A 110 -8.69 -9.28 6.51
C ALA A 110 -7.26 -9.02 6.03
N ALA A 111 -6.69 -7.85 6.34
CA ALA A 111 -5.32 -7.49 5.96
C ALA A 111 -4.29 -8.50 6.47
N GLN A 112 -4.44 -8.99 7.70
CA GLN A 112 -3.53 -10.00 8.25
C GLN A 112 -3.68 -11.36 7.58
N VAL A 113 -4.91 -11.82 7.32
CA VAL A 113 -5.15 -13.10 6.62
C VAL A 113 -4.56 -13.06 5.21
N PHE A 114 -4.83 -12.01 4.44
CA PHE A 114 -4.25 -11.84 3.11
C PHE A 114 -2.73 -11.63 3.17
N GLY A 115 -2.24 -10.85 4.14
CA GLY A 115 -0.81 -10.60 4.34
C GLY A 115 -0.01 -11.89 4.57
N ILE A 116 -0.49 -12.77 5.45
CA ILE A 116 0.14 -14.08 5.68
C ILE A 116 0.10 -14.92 4.40
N THR A 117 -1.07 -15.04 3.78
CA THR A 117 -1.27 -15.85 2.56
C THR A 117 -0.35 -15.40 1.42
N PHE A 118 -0.29 -14.09 1.16
CA PHE A 118 0.55 -13.53 0.10
C PHE A 118 2.04 -13.62 0.44
N THR A 119 2.43 -13.47 1.70
CA THR A 119 3.84 -13.65 2.11
C THR A 119 4.32 -15.07 1.89
N MET A 120 3.49 -16.07 2.21
CA MET A 120 3.80 -17.47 1.95
C MET A 120 3.90 -17.75 0.44
N LEU A 121 2.93 -17.25 -0.33
CA LEU A 121 2.95 -17.38 -1.80
C LEU A 121 4.17 -16.71 -2.43
N TYR A 122 4.55 -15.52 -1.96
CA TYR A 122 5.74 -14.82 -2.42
C TYR A 122 7.00 -15.62 -2.15
N SER A 123 7.12 -16.20 -0.96
CA SER A 123 8.29 -16.99 -0.57
C SER A 123 8.46 -18.21 -1.47
N GLU A 124 7.36 -18.90 -1.78
CA GLU A 124 7.37 -20.06 -2.68
C GLU A 124 7.77 -19.68 -4.11
N LEU A 125 7.18 -18.61 -4.65
CA LEU A 125 7.49 -18.08 -5.98
C LEU A 125 8.94 -17.59 -6.08
N LEU A 126 9.43 -16.92 -5.04
CA LEU A 126 10.80 -16.42 -4.98
C LEU A 126 11.80 -17.59 -5.03
N ASN A 127 11.55 -18.66 -4.28
CA ASN A 127 12.43 -19.83 -4.23
C ASN A 127 12.40 -20.65 -5.52
N THR A 128 11.24 -20.76 -6.18
CA THR A 128 11.06 -21.65 -7.34
C THR A 128 11.29 -20.95 -8.68
N ASN A 129 10.85 -19.70 -8.81
CA ASN A 129 10.79 -18.97 -10.09
C ASN A 129 11.67 -17.71 -10.13
N GLY A 130 12.30 -17.34 -9.01
CA GLY A 130 13.14 -16.15 -8.90
C GLY A 130 12.37 -14.86 -8.60
N ASP A 131 13.13 -13.80 -8.35
CA ASP A 131 12.66 -12.51 -7.85
C ASP A 131 11.79 -11.74 -8.84
N ILE A 132 12.11 -11.80 -10.14
CA ILE A 132 11.33 -11.11 -11.18
C ILE A 132 9.90 -11.67 -11.23
N VAL A 133 9.74 -12.99 -11.25
CA VAL A 133 8.41 -13.63 -11.33
C VAL A 133 7.60 -13.36 -10.05
N ALA A 134 8.24 -13.44 -8.88
CA ALA A 134 7.60 -13.13 -7.61
C ALA A 134 7.13 -11.67 -7.54
N ASN A 135 7.97 -10.72 -7.94
CA ASN A 135 7.65 -9.29 -7.96
C ASN A 135 6.54 -8.96 -8.96
N VAL A 136 6.59 -9.52 -10.18
CA VAL A 136 5.55 -9.33 -11.20
C VAL A 136 4.21 -9.89 -10.71
N THR A 137 4.22 -11.07 -10.08
CA THR A 137 2.99 -11.65 -9.52
C THR A 137 2.37 -10.73 -8.47
N MET A 138 3.18 -10.17 -7.57
CA MET A 138 2.70 -9.21 -6.57
C MET A 138 2.20 -7.90 -7.18
N ALA A 139 2.87 -7.40 -8.22
CA ALA A 139 2.40 -6.22 -8.96
C ALA A 139 1.04 -6.48 -9.63
N VAL A 140 0.81 -7.67 -10.19
CA VAL A 140 -0.50 -8.06 -10.75
C VAL A 140 -1.56 -8.16 -9.67
N MET A 141 -1.25 -8.76 -8.50
CA MET A 141 -2.20 -8.81 -7.38
C MET A 141 -2.57 -7.41 -6.88
N LEU A 142 -1.59 -6.51 -6.78
CA LEU A 142 -1.82 -5.11 -6.43
C LEU A 142 -2.71 -4.41 -7.46
N LEU A 143 -2.49 -4.66 -8.76
CA LEU A 143 -3.33 -4.14 -9.84
C LEU A 143 -4.78 -4.63 -9.69
N VAL A 144 -4.99 -5.92 -9.44
CA VAL A 144 -6.34 -6.48 -9.21
C VAL A 144 -7.00 -5.82 -8.02
N GLY A 145 -6.29 -5.66 -6.90
CA GLY A 145 -6.78 -4.92 -5.72
C GLY A 145 -7.14 -3.46 -6.03
N SER A 146 -6.34 -2.80 -6.88
CA SER A 146 -6.58 -1.43 -7.35
C SER A 146 -7.89 -1.35 -8.16
N ILE A 147 -8.10 -2.30 -9.08
CA ILE A 147 -9.29 -2.36 -9.93
C ILE A 147 -10.53 -2.62 -9.07
N VAL A 148 -10.47 -3.59 -8.15
CA VAL A 148 -11.57 -3.86 -7.21
C VAL A 148 -11.90 -2.59 -6.43
N THR A 149 -10.89 -1.90 -5.90
CA THR A 149 -11.07 -0.63 -5.18
C THR A 149 -11.69 0.46 -6.06
N ALA A 150 -11.30 0.56 -7.34
CA ALA A 150 -11.84 1.52 -8.28
C ALA A 150 -13.32 1.26 -8.63
N VAL A 151 -13.74 -0.01 -8.63
CA VAL A 151 -15.11 -0.47 -8.91
C VAL A 151 -16.04 -0.27 -7.71
N ILE A 152 -15.50 -0.19 -6.48
CA ILE A 152 -16.31 0.13 -5.29
C ILE A 152 -16.97 1.49 -5.51
N ARG A 153 -18.32 1.50 -5.50
CA ARG A 153 -19.10 2.73 -5.58
C ARG A 153 -18.77 3.58 -4.36
N SER A 154 -18.37 4.83 -4.60
CA SER A 154 -18.18 5.84 -3.58
C SER A 154 -19.52 6.41 -3.13
N ASP A 155 -20.44 5.55 -2.69
CA ASP A 155 -21.63 5.99 -1.97
C ASP A 155 -21.17 6.39 -0.56
N LEU A 156 -20.72 7.65 -0.44
CA LEU A 156 -20.24 8.24 0.82
C LEU A 156 -21.44 8.45 1.75
N ARG A 157 -21.84 7.38 2.45
CA ARG A 157 -23.07 7.32 3.25
C ARG A 157 -23.08 8.33 4.39
N ARG A 158 -21.94 8.65 4.99
CA ARG A 158 -21.84 9.63 6.09
C ARG A 158 -21.89 11.08 5.57
N GLN A 159 -21.26 11.40 4.43
CA GLN A 159 -21.52 12.68 3.74
C GLN A 159 -22.98 12.83 3.28
N ALA A 160 -23.61 11.76 2.77
CA ALA A 160 -25.02 11.78 2.39
C ALA A 160 -25.97 11.95 3.60
N ALA A 161 -25.58 11.43 4.77
CA ALA A 161 -26.32 11.62 6.03
C ALA A 161 -26.11 13.03 6.65
N GLN A 162 -24.96 13.67 6.42
CA GLN A 162 -24.63 15.01 6.93
C GLN A 162 -25.09 16.16 6.01
N ASN A 163 -25.24 15.90 4.71
CA ASN A 163 -25.90 16.80 3.75
C ASN A 163 -27.23 16.19 3.29
N PRO A 164 -28.27 16.17 4.14
CA PRO A 164 -29.63 15.93 3.69
C PRO A 164 -30.09 17.17 2.94
N ASN A 165 -29.67 17.36 1.69
CA ASN A 165 -30.29 18.40 0.88
C ASN A 165 -31.70 17.93 0.46
N PRO A 166 -32.67 18.87 0.44
CA PRO A 166 -34.13 18.63 0.51
C PRO A 166 -34.75 17.92 -0.69
#